data_AF-A0A640T9P4-F1
#
_entry.id   AF-A0A640T9P4-F1
#
_cell.length_a   1.000
_cell.length_b   1.000
_cell.length_c   1.000
_cell.angle_alpha   90.00
_cell.angle_beta   90.00
_cell.angle_gamma   90.00
#
_symmetry.space_group_name_H-M   'P 1'
#
loop_
_entity.id
_entity.type
_entity.pdbx_description
1 polymer ?
#
loop_
_entity_poly.entity_id
_entity_poly.type
_entity_poly.pdbx_seq_one_letter_code
_entity_poly.pdbx_strand_id
1 'polypeptide(L)' 'MNLKESATDSAAQALAKVFEQLDNGGTNPADVRAANGAMDVAAVFGVTADDYARLLRQH' A
#
# COMPACT_ATOMS: atom_id res chain seq x y z
N MET A 1 -13.85 -7.36 9.35
CA MET A 1 -12.93 -6.92 8.28
C MET A 1 -13.54 -7.28 6.94
N ASN A 2 -13.79 -6.30 6.09
CA ASN A 2 -14.22 -6.57 4.72
C ASN A 2 -12.98 -6.74 3.81
N LEU A 3 -13.16 -7.36 2.63
CA LEU A 3 -12.06 -7.60 1.69
C LEU A 3 -11.37 -6.30 1.22
N LYS A 4 -12.13 -5.20 1.17
CA LYS A 4 -11.64 -3.87 0.82
C LYS A 4 -10.65 -3.33 1.87
N GLU A 5 -10.96 -3.44 3.16
CA GLU A 5 -10.06 -3.06 4.27
C GLU A 5 -8.80 -3.91 4.26
N SER A 6 -8.94 -5.24 4.13
CA SER A 6 -7.78 -6.14 4.08
C SER A 6 -6.85 -5.84 2.90
N ALA A 7 -7.40 -5.50 1.74
CA ALA A 7 -6.61 -5.11 0.58
C ALA A 7 -5.97 -3.73 0.75
N THR A 8 -6.68 -2.78 1.39
CA THR A 8 -6.14 -1.46 1.70
C THR A 8 -4.96 -1.56 2.68
N ASP A 9 -5.09 -2.33 3.75
CA ASP A 9 -4.04 -2.55 4.75
C ASP A 9 -2.80 -3.22 4.11
N SER A 10 -3.02 -4.24 3.28
CA SER A 10 -1.93 -4.95 2.60
C SER A 10 -1.15 -4.04 1.65
N ALA A 11 -1.86 -3.21 0.88
CA ALA A 11 -1.25 -2.22 0.00
C ALA A 11 -0.52 -1.11 0.78
N ALA A 12 -1.10 -0.64 1.89
CA ALA A 12 -0.47 0.35 2.77
C ALA A 12 0.84 -0.18 3.37
N GLN A 13 0.87 -1.43 3.85
CA GLN A 13 2.09 -2.06 4.37
C GLN A 13 3.17 -2.22 3.30
N ALA A 14 2.80 -2.65 2.09
CA ALA A 14 3.76 -2.80 1.00
C ALA A 14 4.36 -1.44 0.57
N LEU A 15 3.54 -0.38 0.52
CA LEU A 15 3.99 0.98 0.26
C LEU A 15 4.90 1.51 1.37
N ALA A 16 4.55 1.29 2.64
CA ALA A 16 5.37 1.70 3.78
C ALA A 16 6.78 1.10 3.71
N LYS A 17 6.90 -0.18 3.37
CA LYS A 17 8.19 -0.84 3.17
C LYS A 17 9.02 -0.20 2.06
N VAL A 18 8.39 0.20 0.95
CA VAL A 18 9.07 0.87 -0.17
C VAL A 18 9.54 2.27 0.25
N PHE A 19 8.73 3.03 0.99
CA PHE A 19 9.12 4.35 1.49
C PHE A 19 10.27 4.26 2.50
N GLU A 20 10.22 3.32 3.44
CA GLU A 20 11.32 3.09 4.38
C GLU A 20 12.64 2.75 3.65
N GLN A 21 12.56 1.98 2.57
CA GLN A 21 13.73 1.70 1.72
C GLN A 21 14.26 2.97 1.02
N LEU A 22 13.37 3.79 0.46
CA LEU A 22 13.75 5.07 -0.14
C LEU A 22 14.45 5.99 0.87
N ASP A 23 13.94 6.09 2.09
CA ASP A 23 14.54 6.88 3.17
C ASP A 23 15.93 6.36 3.56
N ASN A 24 16.14 5.05 3.47
CA ASN A 24 17.43 4.40 3.72
C ASN A 24 18.40 4.44 2.51
N GLY A 25 18.07 5.19 1.46
CA GLY A 25 18.97 5.48 0.34
C GLY A 25 18.94 4.49 -0.81
N GLY A 26 17.95 3.58 -0.87
CA GLY A 26 17.81 2.70 -2.03
C GLY A 26 16.58 1.80 -1.97
N THR A 27 16.01 1.49 -3.13
CA THR A 27 14.80 0.66 -3.23
C THR A 27 15.09 -0.70 -3.86
N ASN A 28 14.43 -1.74 -3.34
CA ASN A 28 14.44 -3.06 -3.96
C ASN A 28 13.36 -3.12 -5.07
N PRO A 29 13.72 -3.35 -6.35
CA PRO A 29 12.75 -3.41 -7.44
C PRO A 29 11.70 -4.52 -7.30
N ALA A 30 11.98 -5.57 -6.52
CA ALA A 30 11.01 -6.61 -6.20
C ALA A 30 9.93 -6.10 -5.24
N ASP A 31 10.32 -5.33 -4.22
CA ASP A 31 9.39 -4.75 -3.24
C ASP A 31 8.52 -3.65 -3.88
N VAL A 32 9.10 -2.84 -4.78
CA VAL A 32 8.33 -1.86 -5.58
C VAL A 32 7.27 -2.54 -6.44
N ARG A 33 7.63 -3.64 -7.12
CA ARG A 33 6.65 -4.43 -7.90
C ARG A 33 5.56 -5.04 -7.03
N ALA A 34 5.92 -5.55 -5.86
CA ALA A 34 4.95 -6.10 -4.92
C ALA A 34 3.98 -5.02 -4.42
N ALA A 35 4.47 -3.81 -4.10
CA ALA A 35 3.64 -2.69 -3.70
C ALA A 35 2.67 -2.25 -4.80
N ASN A 36 3.14 -2.13 -6.04
CA ASN A 36 2.27 -1.83 -7.18
C ASN A 36 1.20 -2.92 -7.39
N GLY A 37 1.57 -4.20 -7.31
CA GLY A 37 0.60 -5.29 -7.41
C GLY A 37 -0.45 -5.28 -6.29
N ALA A 38 -0.06 -4.95 -5.07
CA ALA A 38 -0.99 -4.79 -3.96
C ALA A 38 -1.96 -3.62 -4.17
N MET A 39 -1.49 -2.50 -4.74
CA MET A 39 -2.35 -1.38 -5.13
C MET A 39 -3.34 -1.75 -6.23
N ASP A 40 -2.91 -2.50 -7.25
CA ASP A 40 -3.80 -2.96 -8.33
C ASP A 40 -4.90 -3.87 -7.79
N VAL A 41 -4.55 -4.81 -6.89
CA VAL A 41 -5.53 -5.68 -6.22
C VAL A 41 -6.49 -4.86 -5.36
N ALA A 42 -5.98 -3.88 -4.60
CA ALA A 42 -6.82 -2.99 -3.81
C ALA A 42 -7.80 -2.19 -4.69
N ALA A 43 -7.35 -1.70 -5.84
CA ALA A 43 -8.20 -1.00 -6.81
C ALA A 43 -9.34 -1.91 -7.33
N VAL A 44 -9.09 -3.20 -7.57
CA VAL A 44 -10.14 -4.18 -7.94
C VAL A 44 -11.21 -4.30 -6.87
N PHE A 45 -10.84 -4.18 -5.59
CA PHE A 45 -11.78 -4.18 -4.46
C PHE A 45 -12.42 -2.81 -4.19
N GLY A 46 -12.22 -1.82 -5.07
CA GLY A 46 -12.80 -0.48 -4.95
C GLY A 46 -12.14 0.38 -3.88
N VAL A 47 -10.88 0.09 -3.53
CA VAL A 47 -10.06 0.97 -2.71
C VAL A 47 -9.69 2.21 -3.49
N THR A 48 -9.98 3.37 -2.93
CA THR A 48 -9.74 4.68 -3.52
C THR A 48 -8.58 5.39 -2.83
N ALA A 49 -8.07 6.45 -3.43
CA ALA A 49 -7.08 7.33 -2.78
C ALA A 49 -7.58 7.86 -1.43
N ASP A 50 -8.89 8.13 -1.29
CA ASP A 50 -9.49 8.57 -0.03
C ASP A 50 -9.46 7.50 1.06
N ASP A 51 -9.59 6.22 0.69
CA ASP A 51 -9.47 5.11 1.63
C ASP A 51 -8.06 5.03 2.23
N TYR A 52 -7.02 5.22 1.40
CA TYR A 52 -5.64 5.32 1.88
C TYR A 52 -5.40 6.56 2.74
N ALA A 53 -5.93 7.73 2.33
CA ALA A 53 -5.82 8.97 3.08
C ALA A 53 -6.55 8.92 4.43
N ARG A 54 -7.60 8.10 4.55
CA ARG A 54 -8.28 7.84 5.82
C ARG A 54 -7.42 6.99 6.76
N LEU A 55 -6.75 5.96 6.24
CA LEU A 55 -5.80 5.13 7.00
C LEU A 55 -4.61 5.95 7.50
N LEU A 56 -4.01 6.78 6.65
CA LEU A 56 -2.88 7.64 7.00
C LEU A 56 -3.22 8.72 8.05
N ARG A 57 -4.50 9.07 8.23
CA ARG A 57 -4.94 10.03 9.27
C ARG A 57 -5.19 9.38 10.63
N GLN A 58 -5.24 8.05 10.70
CA GLN A 58 -5.49 7.31 11.93
C GLN A 58 -4.20 6.83 12.62
N HIS A 59 -3.06 6.96 11.95
CA HIS A 59 -1.71 6.71 12.48
C HIS A 59 -0.96 8.02 12.66
#